data_AF-A0A067CY30-F1
#
_entry.id   AF-A0A067CY30-F1
#
_cell.length_a   1.000
_cell.length_b   1.000
_cell.length_c   1.000
_cell.angle_alpha   90.00
_cell.angle_beta   90.00
_cell.angle_gamma   90.00
#
_symmetry.space_group_name_H-M   'P 1'
#
loop_
_entity.id
_entity.type
_entity.pdbx_description
1 polymer ?
#
loop_
_entity_poly.entity_id
_entity_poly.type
_entity_poly.pdbx_seq_one_letter_code
_entity_poly.pdbx_strand_id
1 'polypeptide(L)'
;MATKQDKQSTEQKRALGLRVVALRQDIIRLNAKKDLLVRMAKPRALDMRSHALKTVHDYIRLFAKGINLSVPFDHNKQIDFLHTCMDPDVHTIFYDESIGLHGLIQKLRHDTKLFPAHTFKATSYQVVGDGAADCCIAKVTGVLEYVLTDAVVGNLFQHVPDVERLFLIGQAMQLTVYYTFYFGEHGKVTRLERYEDVIMGYRRVAPSLSDTSRLLYEDLSAPRPPVIEPTTTAQRHDTV
;
A
#
# COMPACT_ATOMS: atom_id res chain seq x y z
N MET A 1 -7.01 -77.43 42.40
CA MET A 1 -6.42 -76.12 42.79
C MET A 1 -6.43 -75.11 41.62
N ALA A 2 -7.54 -74.98 40.87
CA ALA A 2 -7.64 -74.08 39.71
C ALA A 2 -8.35 -72.73 40.01
N THR A 3 -8.83 -72.53 41.23
CA THR A 3 -9.84 -71.49 41.54
C THR A 3 -9.29 -70.09 41.84
N LYS A 4 -7.98 -69.92 42.10
CA LYS A 4 -7.38 -68.59 42.33
C LYS A 4 -6.98 -67.90 41.03
N GLN A 5 -6.43 -68.65 40.07
CA GLN A 5 -5.93 -68.11 38.80
C GLN A 5 -7.09 -67.68 37.87
N ASP A 6 -8.20 -68.43 37.87
CA ASP A 6 -9.40 -68.08 37.12
C ASP A 6 -10.09 -66.83 37.68
N LYS A 7 -10.15 -66.68 39.01
CA LYS A 7 -10.69 -65.46 39.64
C LYS A 7 -9.88 -64.22 39.29
N GLN A 8 -8.54 -64.32 39.36
CA GLN A 8 -7.64 -63.23 39.00
C GLN A 8 -7.74 -62.87 37.51
N SER A 9 -7.89 -63.85 36.62
CA SER A 9 -8.11 -63.61 35.18
C SER A 9 -9.45 -62.91 34.91
N THR A 10 -10.49 -63.29 35.63
CA THR A 10 -11.84 -62.72 35.48
C THR A 10 -11.88 -61.26 35.96
N GLU A 11 -11.21 -60.97 37.08
CA GLU A 11 -11.06 -59.61 37.60
C GLU A 11 -10.23 -58.72 36.67
N GLN A 12 -9.14 -59.24 36.11
CA GLN A 12 -8.33 -58.51 35.12
C GLN A 12 -9.13 -58.21 33.85
N LYS A 13 -9.89 -59.17 33.33
CA LYS A 13 -10.77 -58.95 32.16
C LYS A 13 -11.83 -57.89 32.44
N ARG A 14 -12.40 -57.88 33.65
CA ARG A 14 -13.39 -56.87 34.07
C ARG A 14 -12.76 -55.48 34.20
N ALA A 15 -11.60 -55.38 34.82
CA ALA A 15 -10.85 -54.13 34.93
C ALA A 15 -10.45 -53.57 33.56
N LEU A 16 -10.01 -54.44 32.64
CA LEU A 16 -9.69 -54.07 31.27
C LEU A 16 -10.94 -53.58 30.52
N GLY A 17 -12.08 -54.27 30.67
CA GLY A 17 -13.35 -53.86 30.07
C GLY A 17 -13.79 -52.46 30.51
N LEU A 18 -13.71 -52.16 31.81
CA LEU A 18 -14.01 -50.83 32.34
C LEU A 18 -13.07 -49.76 31.80
N ARG A 19 -11.77 -50.08 31.67
CA ARG A 19 -10.77 -49.16 31.11
C ARG A 19 -11.01 -48.88 29.63
N VAL A 20 -11.41 -49.88 28.84
CA VAL A 20 -11.78 -49.71 27.43
C VAL A 20 -13.01 -48.80 27.30
N VAL A 21 -14.02 -48.97 28.16
CA VAL A 21 -15.21 -48.09 28.17
C VAL A 21 -14.82 -46.65 28.49
N ALA A 22 -13.99 -46.43 29.50
CA ALA A 22 -13.51 -45.09 29.87
C ALA A 22 -12.73 -44.43 28.71
N LEU A 23 -11.82 -45.17 28.07
CA LEU A 23 -11.07 -44.65 26.91
C LEU A 23 -11.97 -44.30 25.72
N ARG A 24 -13.02 -45.09 25.45
CA ARG A 24 -14.01 -44.76 24.41
C ARG A 24 -14.76 -43.48 24.72
N GLN A 25 -15.15 -43.27 25.98
CA GLN A 25 -15.80 -42.02 26.41
C GLN A 25 -14.85 -40.83 26.27
N ASP A 26 -13.57 -40.98 26.61
CA ASP A 26 -12.58 -39.93 26.42
C ASP A 26 -12.34 -39.59 24.95
N ILE A 27 -12.26 -40.59 24.05
CA ILE A 27 -12.16 -40.36 22.61
C ILE A 27 -13.36 -39.57 22.10
N ILE A 28 -14.59 -39.95 22.51
CA ILE A 28 -15.80 -39.23 22.11
C ILE A 28 -15.76 -37.78 22.62
N ARG A 29 -15.38 -37.57 23.87
CA ARG A 29 -15.26 -36.23 24.49
C ARG A 29 -14.20 -35.37 23.78
N LEU A 30 -13.05 -35.95 23.48
CA LEU A 30 -11.97 -35.26 22.78
C LEU A 30 -12.32 -34.95 21.33
N ASN A 31 -13.00 -35.85 20.62
CA ASN A 31 -13.51 -35.59 19.27
C ASN A 31 -14.57 -34.49 19.28
N ALA A 32 -15.51 -34.50 20.24
CA ALA A 32 -16.48 -33.43 20.40
C ALA A 32 -15.79 -32.07 20.69
N LYS A 33 -14.75 -32.07 21.54
CA LYS A 33 -13.94 -30.86 21.81
C LYS A 33 -13.15 -30.41 20.58
N LYS A 34 -12.57 -31.35 19.81
CA LYS A 34 -11.90 -31.06 18.54
C LYS A 34 -12.88 -30.46 17.55
N ASP A 35 -14.07 -31.03 17.37
CA ASP A 35 -15.08 -30.52 16.45
C ASP A 35 -15.59 -29.15 16.87
N LEU A 36 -15.77 -28.94 18.17
CA LEU A 36 -16.12 -27.63 18.72
C LEU A 36 -14.99 -26.62 18.49
N LEU A 37 -13.74 -26.99 18.74
CA LEU A 37 -12.58 -26.16 18.42
C LEU A 37 -12.46 -25.93 16.92
N VAL A 38 -12.73 -26.89 16.04
CA VAL A 38 -12.73 -26.71 14.58
C VAL A 38 -13.91 -25.85 14.13
N ARG A 39 -15.04 -25.84 14.84
CA ARG A 39 -16.17 -24.93 14.56
C ARG A 39 -15.94 -23.52 15.09
N MET A 40 -15.21 -23.38 16.20
CA MET A 40 -14.84 -22.09 16.81
C MET A 40 -13.58 -21.49 16.17
N ALA A 41 -12.67 -22.34 15.70
CA ALA A 41 -11.40 -22.02 15.06
C ALA A 41 -11.42 -22.26 13.55
N LYS A 42 -12.53 -22.73 12.96
CA LYS A 42 -13.10 -22.06 11.78
C LYS A 42 -13.35 -20.68 12.32
N PRO A 43 -12.40 -19.76 12.18
CA PRO A 43 -12.60 -18.47 12.76
C PRO A 43 -13.82 -17.92 12.01
N ARG A 44 -14.23 -16.75 12.40
CA ARG A 44 -14.47 -15.78 11.35
C ARG A 44 -13.18 -15.75 10.51
N ALA A 45 -12.99 -16.69 9.57
CA ALA A 45 -12.43 -16.34 8.29
C ALA A 45 -13.41 -15.28 7.83
N LEU A 46 -13.21 -14.05 8.35
CA LEU A 46 -13.71 -12.83 7.79
C LEU A 46 -13.51 -13.11 6.34
N ASP A 47 -14.62 -13.15 5.61
CA ASP A 47 -14.62 -13.26 4.18
C ASP A 47 -13.56 -12.26 3.72
N MET A 48 -12.34 -12.77 3.50
CA MET A 48 -11.14 -11.93 3.54
C MET A 48 -11.19 -11.03 2.32
N ARG A 49 -11.83 -11.54 1.28
CA ARG A 49 -12.25 -10.83 0.10
C ARG A 49 -13.20 -9.67 0.44
N SER A 50 -14.30 -9.89 1.16
CA SER A 50 -15.20 -8.80 1.57
C SER A 50 -14.53 -7.78 2.49
N HIS A 51 -13.71 -8.24 3.44
CA HIS A 51 -12.93 -7.36 4.32
C HIS A 51 -11.93 -6.52 3.52
N ALA A 52 -11.11 -7.15 2.68
CA ALA A 52 -10.14 -6.47 1.83
C ALA A 52 -10.82 -5.47 0.89
N LEU A 53 -11.91 -5.85 0.24
CA LEU A 53 -12.67 -4.96 -0.63
C LEU A 53 -13.19 -3.74 0.12
N LYS A 54 -13.76 -3.94 1.31
CA LYS A 54 -14.25 -2.85 2.15
C LYS A 54 -13.11 -1.93 2.60
N THR A 55 -12.01 -2.49 3.10
CA THR A 55 -10.83 -1.73 3.52
C THR A 55 -10.28 -0.89 2.38
N VAL A 56 -10.14 -1.47 1.18
CA VAL A 56 -9.65 -0.75 0.00
C VAL A 56 -10.61 0.34 -0.43
N HIS A 57 -11.93 0.08 -0.45
CA HIS A 57 -12.92 1.09 -0.77
C HIS A 57 -12.90 2.26 0.23
N ASP A 58 -12.79 1.97 1.52
CA ASP A 58 -12.68 2.99 2.56
C ASP A 58 -11.36 3.78 2.47
N TYR A 59 -10.24 3.12 2.15
CA TYR A 59 -8.97 3.79 1.88
C TYR A 59 -9.13 4.77 0.71
N ILE A 60 -9.61 4.30 -0.44
CA ILE A 60 -9.80 5.15 -1.62
C ILE A 60 -10.72 6.33 -1.31
N ARG A 61 -11.84 6.10 -0.61
CA ARG A 61 -12.79 7.16 -0.24
C ARG A 61 -12.18 8.20 0.69
N LEU A 62 -11.43 7.77 1.71
CA LEU A 62 -10.82 8.66 2.69
C LEU A 62 -9.67 9.47 2.09
N PHE A 63 -8.88 8.88 1.18
CA PHE A 63 -7.69 9.48 0.59
C PHE A 63 -7.91 9.97 -0.85
N ALA A 64 -9.16 10.09 -1.31
CA ALA A 64 -9.50 10.55 -2.66
C ALA A 64 -8.94 11.94 -2.99
N LYS A 65 -8.66 12.77 -1.99
CA LYS A 65 -8.03 14.09 -2.14
C LYS A 65 -6.69 14.18 -1.39
N GLY A 66 -6.08 13.03 -1.13
CA GLY A 66 -4.87 12.88 -0.32
C GLY A 66 -5.14 12.97 1.18
N ILE A 67 -4.07 13.09 1.95
CA ILE A 67 -4.18 13.31 3.39
C ILE A 67 -4.59 14.77 3.66
N ASN A 68 -5.57 14.97 4.54
CA ASN A 68 -6.07 16.28 4.89
C ASN A 68 -5.10 16.96 5.87
N LEU A 69 -4.43 18.03 5.44
CA LEU A 69 -3.49 18.77 6.30
C LEU A 69 -4.14 19.99 6.98
N SER A 70 -5.34 20.37 6.56
CA SER A 70 -5.99 21.63 6.97
C SER A 70 -7.00 21.43 8.10
N VAL A 71 -7.65 20.28 8.17
CA VAL A 71 -8.68 19.96 9.18
C VAL A 71 -8.15 18.87 10.11
N PRO A 72 -7.75 19.21 11.36
CA PRO A 72 -7.13 18.26 12.28
C PRO A 72 -7.97 17.01 12.57
N PHE A 73 -9.30 17.17 12.62
CA PHE A 73 -10.21 16.04 12.85
C PHE A 73 -10.17 15.00 11.72
N ASP A 74 -10.25 15.45 10.47
CA ASP A 74 -10.19 14.56 9.31
C ASP A 74 -8.81 13.94 9.14
N HIS A 75 -7.74 14.71 9.42
CA HIS A 75 -6.37 14.23 9.46
C HIS A 75 -6.23 13.06 10.44
N ASN A 76 -6.64 13.25 11.70
CA ASN A 76 -6.52 12.22 12.73
C ASN A 76 -7.33 10.99 12.37
N LYS A 77 -8.55 11.16 11.83
CA LYS A 77 -9.37 10.04 11.33
C LYS A 77 -8.68 9.24 10.23
N GLN A 78 -8.00 9.90 9.30
CA GLN A 78 -7.21 9.23 8.26
C GLN A 78 -6.03 8.46 8.85
N ILE A 79 -5.31 9.04 9.82
CA ILE A 79 -4.18 8.39 10.51
C ILE A 79 -4.66 7.16 11.31
N ASP A 80 -5.74 7.29 12.08
CA ASP A 80 -6.32 6.20 12.87
C ASP A 80 -6.79 5.04 11.97
N PHE A 81 -7.38 5.38 10.81
CA PHE A 81 -7.75 4.39 9.81
C PHE A 81 -6.53 3.60 9.33
N LEU A 82 -5.41 4.28 9.00
CA LEU A 82 -4.18 3.63 8.59
C LEU A 82 -3.62 2.70 9.69
N HIS A 83 -3.59 3.14 10.95
CA HIS A 83 -3.17 2.29 12.08
C HIS A 83 -4.05 1.04 12.27
N THR A 84 -5.34 1.16 11.92
CA THR A 84 -6.29 0.06 12.02
C THR A 84 -6.09 -0.98 10.92
N CYS A 85 -5.86 -0.56 9.67
CA CYS A 85 -5.88 -1.45 8.52
C CYS A 85 -4.50 -1.82 7.95
N MET A 86 -3.45 -1.08 8.28
CA MET A 86 -2.08 -1.35 7.84
C MET A 86 -1.29 -2.06 8.93
N ASP A 87 -0.37 -2.91 8.51
CA ASP A 87 0.67 -3.44 9.37
C ASP A 87 1.65 -2.33 9.80
N PRO A 88 2.14 -2.29 11.05
CA PRO A 88 3.15 -1.32 11.47
C PRO A 88 4.41 -1.31 10.59
N ASP A 89 4.79 -2.49 10.06
CA ASP A 89 5.96 -2.70 9.22
C ASP A 89 5.59 -2.80 7.72
N VAL A 90 4.44 -2.21 7.33
CA VAL A 90 3.96 -2.23 5.94
C VAL A 90 5.04 -1.79 4.94
N HIS A 91 5.25 -2.58 3.90
CA HIS A 91 6.18 -2.26 2.83
C HIS A 91 5.44 -1.51 1.72
N THR A 92 5.88 -0.30 1.38
CA THR A 92 5.24 0.54 0.36
C THR A 92 6.16 0.83 -0.82
N ILE A 93 5.63 0.68 -2.03
CA ILE A 93 6.36 0.90 -3.29
C ILE A 93 5.53 1.84 -4.16
N PHE A 94 5.89 3.13 -4.19
CA PHE A 94 5.32 4.08 -5.17
C PHE A 94 6.42 4.44 -6.19
N TYR A 95 6.97 5.66 -6.16
CA TYR A 95 8.19 6.05 -6.89
C TYR A 95 9.48 5.61 -6.18
N ASP A 96 9.48 5.63 -4.85
CA ASP A 96 10.51 5.06 -3.98
C ASP A 96 9.93 3.99 -3.04
N GLU A 97 10.82 3.19 -2.48
CA GLU A 97 10.51 2.19 -1.46
C GLU A 97 10.52 2.84 -0.07
N SER A 98 9.50 2.58 0.74
CA SER A 98 9.51 2.96 2.15
C SER A 98 8.97 1.84 3.02
N ILE A 99 9.63 1.64 4.16
CA ILE A 99 9.28 0.60 5.14
C ILE A 99 8.62 1.24 6.35
N GLY A 100 7.51 0.64 6.75
CA GLY A 100 6.77 1.00 7.95
C GLY A 100 5.71 2.07 7.72
N LEU A 101 4.70 2.05 8.59
CA LEU A 101 3.52 2.90 8.50
C LEU A 101 3.86 4.39 8.60
N HIS A 102 4.90 4.73 9.36
CA HIS A 102 5.35 6.11 9.49
C HIS A 102 5.85 6.67 8.15
N GLY A 103 6.64 5.88 7.40
CA GLY A 103 7.15 6.26 6.08
C GLY A 103 6.02 6.55 5.11
N LEU A 104 5.01 5.68 5.07
CA LEU A 104 3.79 5.88 4.28
C LEU A 104 3.09 7.20 4.62
N ILE A 105 2.89 7.49 5.91
CA ILE A 105 2.23 8.72 6.34
C ILE A 105 3.02 9.96 5.88
N GLN A 106 4.35 9.96 6.02
CA GLN A 106 5.18 11.08 5.55
C GLN A 106 5.09 11.26 4.05
N LYS A 107 5.09 10.16 3.29
CA LYS A 107 4.94 10.18 1.84
C LYS A 107 3.60 10.74 1.40
N LEU A 108 2.50 10.32 2.02
CA LEU A 108 1.17 10.89 1.76
C LEU A 108 1.11 12.40 2.06
N ARG A 109 1.78 12.84 3.15
CA ARG A 109 1.87 14.28 3.48
C ARG A 109 2.70 15.04 2.46
N HIS A 110 3.80 14.46 1.99
CA HIS A 110 4.64 15.03 0.96
C HIS A 110 3.87 15.17 -0.36
N ASP A 111 3.21 14.10 -0.81
CA ASP A 111 2.38 14.09 -2.01
C ASP A 111 1.27 15.16 -1.95
N THR A 112 0.55 15.31 -0.83
CA THR A 112 -0.47 16.37 -0.69
C THR A 112 0.15 17.78 -0.78
N LYS A 113 1.34 18.00 -0.23
CA LYS A 113 2.01 19.31 -0.30
C LYS A 113 2.48 19.63 -1.70
N LEU A 114 3.02 18.63 -2.40
CA LEU A 114 3.49 18.78 -3.78
C LEU A 114 2.31 18.99 -4.72
N PHE A 115 1.20 18.27 -4.51
CA PHE A 115 -0.01 18.31 -5.32
C PHE A 115 -1.24 18.72 -4.51
N PRO A 116 -1.39 20.01 -4.15
CA PRO A 116 -2.47 20.48 -3.29
C PRO A 116 -3.86 20.33 -3.91
N ALA A 117 -3.94 20.33 -5.24
CA ALA A 117 -5.18 20.19 -6.00
C ALA A 117 -5.15 18.88 -6.79
N HIS A 118 -5.34 17.75 -6.10
CA HIS A 118 -5.49 16.46 -6.74
C HIS A 118 -6.79 15.76 -6.35
N THR A 119 -7.26 14.89 -7.23
CA THR A 119 -8.42 14.04 -6.96
C THR A 119 -8.22 12.68 -7.62
N PHE A 120 -8.37 11.63 -6.81
CA PHE A 120 -8.36 10.25 -7.26
C PHE A 120 -9.79 9.72 -7.39
N LYS A 121 -10.08 9.05 -8.51
CA LYS A 121 -11.35 8.37 -8.78
C LYS A 121 -11.05 6.92 -9.17
N ALA A 122 -11.44 5.97 -8.33
CA ALA A 122 -11.37 4.56 -8.70
C ALA A 122 -12.39 4.23 -9.79
N THR A 123 -11.94 3.45 -10.77
CA THR A 123 -12.76 2.96 -11.89
C THR A 123 -13.02 1.45 -11.79
N SER A 124 -12.14 0.71 -11.11
CA SER A 124 -12.33 -0.72 -10.89
C SER A 124 -11.75 -1.18 -9.56
N TYR A 125 -12.36 -2.23 -9.00
CA TYR A 125 -11.89 -2.95 -7.84
C TYR A 125 -11.89 -4.43 -8.17
N GLN A 126 -10.79 -5.11 -7.88
CA GLN A 126 -10.67 -6.55 -8.06
C GLN A 126 -10.02 -7.13 -6.82
N VAL A 127 -10.53 -8.26 -6.34
CA VAL A 127 -9.88 -9.01 -5.26
C VAL A 127 -9.60 -10.41 -5.75
N VAL A 128 -8.35 -10.84 -5.56
CA VAL A 128 -7.80 -12.13 -5.99
C VAL A 128 -7.33 -12.89 -4.76
N GLY A 129 -7.60 -14.20 -4.74
CA GLY A 129 -7.25 -15.10 -3.64
C GLY A 129 -8.48 -15.60 -2.88
N ASP A 130 -8.53 -16.91 -2.62
CA ASP A 130 -9.67 -17.59 -2.00
C ASP A 130 -9.52 -17.80 -0.49
N GLY A 131 -8.59 -17.07 0.14
CA GLY A 131 -8.39 -17.09 1.60
C GLY A 131 -7.90 -18.42 2.18
N ALA A 132 -7.64 -19.44 1.36
CA ALA A 132 -7.19 -20.77 1.78
C ALA A 132 -5.65 -20.95 1.76
N ALA A 133 -4.91 -19.98 1.20
CA ALA A 133 -3.45 -19.96 1.14
C ALA A 133 -2.93 -18.51 1.29
N ASP A 134 -3.11 -17.97 2.48
CA ASP A 134 -2.30 -16.93 3.15
C ASP A 134 -2.03 -15.57 2.49
N CYS A 135 -2.62 -15.23 1.34
CA CYS A 135 -2.60 -13.86 0.86
C CYS A 135 -3.86 -13.49 0.06
N CYS A 136 -4.56 -12.45 0.51
CA CYS A 136 -5.62 -11.81 -0.25
C CYS A 136 -5.05 -10.55 -0.91
N ILE A 137 -5.21 -10.43 -2.22
CA ILE A 137 -4.67 -9.30 -2.99
C ILE A 137 -5.83 -8.49 -3.54
N ALA A 138 -5.93 -7.23 -3.17
CA ALA A 138 -6.91 -6.30 -3.72
C ALA A 138 -6.21 -5.32 -4.68
N LYS A 139 -6.72 -5.22 -5.90
CA LYS A 139 -6.24 -4.33 -6.95
C LYS A 139 -7.28 -3.25 -7.21
N VAL A 140 -6.82 -2.02 -7.38
CA VAL A 140 -7.65 -0.87 -7.78
C VAL A 140 -7.03 -0.24 -9.00
N THR A 141 -7.85 0.02 -10.01
CA THR A 141 -7.48 0.94 -11.09
C THR A 141 -8.27 2.22 -10.92
N GLY A 142 -7.65 3.36 -11.20
CA GLY A 142 -8.33 4.65 -11.15
C GLY A 142 -7.66 5.70 -12.01
N VAL A 143 -8.22 6.90 -11.94
CA VAL A 143 -7.68 8.10 -12.56
C VAL A 143 -7.33 9.08 -11.45
N LEU A 144 -6.09 9.52 -11.46
CA LEU A 144 -5.60 10.59 -10.61
C LEU A 144 -5.49 11.86 -11.45
N GLU A 145 -6.24 12.88 -11.05
CA GLU A 145 -6.25 14.18 -11.70
C GLU A 145 -5.45 15.17 -10.85
N TYR A 146 -4.53 15.87 -11.48
CA TYR A 146 -3.72 16.95 -10.91
C TYR A 146 -4.01 18.24 -11.66
N VAL A 147 -4.14 19.35 -10.93
CA VAL A 147 -4.02 20.67 -11.53
C VAL A 147 -2.56 21.10 -11.43
N LEU A 148 -1.93 21.36 -12.57
CA LEU A 148 -0.55 21.82 -12.64
C LEU A 148 -0.48 23.28 -12.16
N THR A 149 -0.19 23.48 -10.89
CA THR A 149 0.08 24.83 -10.35
C THR A 149 1.49 25.28 -10.71
N ASP A 150 1.78 26.57 -10.56
CA ASP A 150 3.15 27.10 -10.73
C ASP A 150 4.17 26.32 -9.88
N ALA A 151 3.85 26.05 -8.61
CA ALA A 151 4.70 25.25 -7.73
C ALA A 151 4.88 23.81 -8.21
N VAL A 152 3.83 23.15 -8.72
CA VAL A 152 3.93 21.78 -9.28
C VAL A 152 4.84 21.79 -10.51
N VAL A 153 4.60 22.72 -11.43
CA VAL A 153 5.34 22.83 -12.70
C VAL A 153 6.82 23.14 -12.43
N GLY A 154 7.11 24.07 -11.52
CA GLY A 154 8.47 24.40 -11.12
C GLY A 154 9.19 23.24 -10.43
N ASN A 155 8.48 22.38 -9.70
CA ASN A 155 9.08 21.20 -9.08
C ASN A 155 9.28 20.03 -10.05
N LEU A 156 8.31 19.74 -10.92
CA LEU A 156 8.35 18.59 -11.82
C LEU A 156 9.16 18.81 -13.09
N PHE A 157 9.17 20.03 -13.62
CA PHE A 157 9.74 20.34 -14.93
C PHE A 157 10.94 21.29 -14.83
N GLN A 158 11.82 21.05 -13.86
CA GLN A 158 12.99 21.89 -13.55
C GLN A 158 13.94 22.10 -14.74
N HIS A 159 13.90 21.21 -15.72
CA HIS A 159 14.68 21.28 -16.96
C HIS A 159 14.01 22.08 -18.08
N VAL A 160 12.69 22.29 -18.02
CA VAL A 160 11.93 23.02 -19.06
C VAL A 160 12.09 24.53 -18.86
N PRO A 161 12.37 25.33 -19.91
CA PRO A 161 12.47 26.79 -19.79
C PRO A 161 11.19 27.44 -19.24
N ASP A 162 11.34 28.51 -18.44
CA ASP A 162 10.20 29.17 -17.77
C ASP A 162 9.10 29.65 -18.74
N VAL A 163 9.49 30.15 -19.92
CA VAL A 163 8.53 30.61 -20.95
C VAL A 163 7.60 29.48 -21.39
N GLU A 164 8.10 28.25 -21.43
CA GLU A 164 7.33 27.08 -21.84
C GLU A 164 6.50 26.50 -20.70
N ARG A 165 7.01 26.57 -19.47
CA ARG A 165 6.29 26.18 -18.25
C ARG A 165 4.97 26.94 -18.08
N LEU A 166 4.92 28.20 -18.50
CA LEU A 166 3.71 29.02 -18.42
C LEU A 166 2.50 28.38 -19.12
N PHE A 167 2.71 27.60 -20.19
CA PHE A 167 1.61 26.91 -20.89
C PHE A 167 1.07 25.69 -20.14
N LEU A 168 1.84 25.15 -19.19
CA LEU A 168 1.44 24.01 -18.36
C LEU A 168 0.62 24.44 -17.15
N ILE A 169 0.81 25.68 -16.68
CA ILE A 169 0.12 26.17 -15.47
C ILE A 169 -1.39 26.23 -15.72
N GLY A 170 -2.15 25.66 -14.79
CA GLY A 170 -3.61 25.56 -14.84
C GLY A 170 -4.14 24.37 -15.65
N GLN A 171 -3.28 23.64 -16.38
CA GLN A 171 -3.70 22.44 -17.10
C GLN A 171 -4.03 21.29 -16.13
N ALA A 172 -5.03 20.50 -16.49
CA ALA A 172 -5.36 19.27 -15.78
C ALA A 172 -4.56 18.10 -16.37
N MET A 173 -3.72 17.48 -15.56
CA MET A 173 -3.00 16.27 -15.90
C MET A 173 -3.73 15.05 -15.33
N GLN A 174 -4.06 14.09 -16.17
CA GLN A 174 -4.76 12.87 -15.76
C GLN A 174 -3.86 11.65 -15.94
N LEU A 175 -3.61 10.95 -14.84
CA LEU A 175 -2.82 9.74 -14.77
C LEU A 175 -3.72 8.53 -14.54
N THR A 176 -3.45 7.44 -15.23
CA THR A 176 -3.99 6.15 -14.82
C THR A 176 -3.12 5.60 -13.70
N VAL A 177 -3.75 5.24 -12.58
CA VAL A 177 -3.07 4.77 -11.38
C VAL A 177 -3.58 3.39 -10.98
N TYR A 178 -2.65 2.53 -10.61
CA TYR A 178 -2.89 1.16 -10.20
C TYR A 178 -2.41 0.98 -8.76
N TYR A 179 -3.31 0.64 -7.86
CA TYR A 179 -2.96 0.23 -6.50
C TYR A 179 -3.06 -1.29 -6.36
N THR A 180 -2.10 -1.87 -5.64
CA THR A 180 -2.14 -3.28 -5.21
C THR A 180 -1.92 -3.37 -3.71
N PHE A 181 -2.91 -3.88 -3.00
CA PHE A 181 -2.91 -4.10 -1.55
C PHE A 181 -2.74 -5.58 -1.29
N TYR A 182 -1.70 -5.94 -0.54
CA TYR A 182 -1.45 -7.31 -0.12
C TYR A 182 -1.84 -7.43 1.36
N PHE A 183 -2.80 -8.32 1.64
CA PHE A 183 -3.30 -8.56 3.00
C PHE A 183 -2.65 -9.81 3.59
N GLY A 184 -2.14 -9.70 4.82
CA GLY A 184 -1.57 -10.81 5.59
C GLY A 184 -2.60 -11.55 6.46
N GLU A 185 -2.11 -12.43 7.34
CA GLU A 185 -2.90 -13.38 8.15
C GLU A 185 -3.93 -12.70 9.08
N HIS A 186 -3.74 -11.43 9.41
CA HIS A 186 -4.65 -10.67 10.30
C HIS A 186 -5.60 -9.73 9.55
N GLY A 187 -5.68 -9.83 8.22
CA GLY A 187 -6.50 -8.92 7.40
C GLY A 187 -5.99 -7.47 7.42
N LYS A 188 -4.72 -7.29 7.78
CA LYS A 188 -3.98 -6.02 7.64
C LYS A 188 -3.18 -6.02 6.36
N VAL A 189 -3.01 -4.85 5.78
CA VAL A 189 -2.19 -4.64 4.59
C VAL A 189 -0.72 -4.68 4.99
N THR A 190 0.02 -5.67 4.48
CA THR A 190 1.45 -5.86 4.72
C THR A 190 2.31 -5.26 3.60
N ARG A 191 1.74 -5.09 2.40
CA ARG A 191 2.38 -4.39 1.29
C ARG A 191 1.38 -3.55 0.51
N LEU A 192 1.80 -2.35 0.11
CA LEU A 192 1.04 -1.44 -0.72
C LEU A 192 1.87 -0.94 -1.90
N GLU A 193 1.43 -1.24 -3.11
CA GLU A 193 2.07 -0.77 -4.33
C GLU A 193 1.19 0.24 -5.04
N ARG A 194 1.80 1.27 -5.62
CA ARG A 194 1.16 2.28 -6.45
C ARG A 194 2.01 2.48 -7.70
N TYR A 195 1.41 2.24 -8.86
CA TYR A 195 2.03 2.52 -10.16
C TYR A 195 1.21 3.53 -10.91
N GLU A 196 1.89 4.43 -11.64
CA GLU A 196 1.25 5.51 -12.37
C GLU A 196 1.76 5.53 -13.82
N ASP A 197 0.84 5.67 -14.77
CA ASP A 197 1.20 5.87 -16.17
C ASP A 197 1.51 7.36 -16.43
N VAL A 198 2.71 7.77 -16.03
CA VAL A 198 3.20 9.15 -16.14
C VAL A 198 3.33 9.57 -17.61
N ILE A 199 3.73 8.64 -18.48
CA ILE A 199 3.90 8.90 -19.91
C ILE A 199 2.57 9.36 -20.53
N MET A 200 1.49 8.60 -20.26
CA MET A 200 0.18 8.98 -20.78
C MET A 200 -0.39 10.23 -20.12
N GLY A 201 0.01 10.54 -18.88
CA GLY A 201 -0.30 11.82 -18.25
C GLY A 201 0.31 13.00 -18.97
N TYR A 202 1.61 12.97 -19.20
CA TYR A 202 2.32 14.05 -19.89
C TYR A 202 1.88 14.19 -21.34
N ARG A 203 1.56 13.08 -22.02
CA ARG A 203 1.04 13.14 -23.38
C ARG A 203 -0.26 13.94 -23.51
N ARG A 204 -1.08 14.01 -22.46
CA ARG A 204 -2.35 14.77 -22.46
C ARG A 204 -2.15 16.27 -22.31
N VAL A 205 -1.08 16.71 -21.64
CA VAL A 205 -0.77 18.14 -21.45
C VAL A 205 0.18 18.68 -22.51
N ALA A 206 0.96 17.81 -23.14
CA ALA A 206 1.83 18.16 -24.26
C ALA A 206 1.08 18.11 -25.60
N PRO A 207 1.25 19.11 -26.49
CA PRO A 207 0.55 19.13 -27.77
C PRO A 207 1.06 18.05 -28.73
N SER A 208 2.35 17.70 -28.65
CA SER A 208 3.01 16.72 -29.52
C SER A 208 3.76 15.63 -28.75
N LEU A 209 4.15 14.56 -29.46
CA LEU A 209 5.01 13.52 -28.91
C LEU A 209 6.42 14.07 -28.57
N SER A 210 6.94 14.97 -29.40
CA SER A 210 8.22 15.63 -29.17
C SER A 210 8.21 16.47 -27.88
N ASP A 211 7.11 17.19 -27.64
CA ASP A 211 6.93 17.93 -26.39
C ASP A 211 6.79 16.98 -25.21
N THR A 212 6.09 15.86 -25.38
CA THR A 212 5.97 14.83 -24.34
C THR A 212 7.33 14.28 -23.94
N SER A 213 8.19 13.95 -24.92
CA SER A 213 9.55 13.48 -24.63
C SER A 213 10.39 14.55 -23.93
N ARG A 214 10.24 15.82 -24.32
CA ARG A 214 10.94 16.92 -23.65
C ARG A 214 10.46 17.14 -22.20
N LEU A 215 9.18 16.91 -21.91
CA LEU A 215 8.68 16.94 -20.53
C LEU A 215 9.21 15.76 -19.70
N LEU A 216 9.39 14.59 -20.31
CA LEU A 216 9.87 13.36 -19.65
C LEU A 216 11.37 13.36 -19.36
N TYR A 217 12.17 13.89 -20.30
CA TYR A 217 13.61 13.80 -20.27
C TYR A 217 14.20 15.19 -20.09
N GLU A 218 15.07 15.33 -19.08
CA GLU A 218 16.04 16.41 -19.07
C GLU A 218 16.86 16.27 -20.35
N ASP A 219 16.90 17.33 -21.18
CA ASP A 219 17.60 17.31 -22.46
C ASP A 219 19.06 16.87 -22.21
N LEU A 220 19.36 15.60 -22.48
CA LEU A 220 20.71 15.03 -22.38
C LEU A 220 21.66 15.67 -23.43
N SER A 221 21.15 16.57 -24.27
CA SER A 221 21.81 17.08 -25.47
C SER A 221 22.40 18.49 -25.38
N ALA A 222 22.36 19.19 -24.24
CA ALA A 222 23.05 20.47 -24.12
C ALA A 222 24.11 20.43 -23.00
N PRO A 223 25.41 20.20 -23.32
CA PRO A 223 26.46 20.48 -22.34
C PRO A 223 26.30 21.93 -21.91
N ARG A 224 26.10 22.17 -20.61
CA ARG A 224 26.14 23.51 -20.04
C ARG A 224 27.44 24.16 -20.53
N PRO A 225 27.41 25.27 -21.27
CA PRO A 225 28.63 25.97 -21.58
C PRO A 225 29.32 26.28 -20.25
N PRO A 226 30.65 26.04 -20.13
CA PRO A 226 31.36 26.30 -18.90
C PRO A 226 31.11 27.76 -18.52
N VAL A 227 30.73 27.97 -17.26
CA VAL A 227 30.59 29.31 -16.69
C VAL A 227 31.97 29.95 -16.81
N ILE A 228 32.13 30.88 -17.74
CA ILE A 228 33.34 31.70 -17.84
C ILE A 228 33.28 32.63 -16.63
N GLU A 229 33.92 32.24 -15.53
CA GLU A 229 34.14 33.13 -14.40
C GLU A 229 34.89 34.36 -14.92
N PRO A 230 34.38 35.59 -14.68
CA PRO A 230 35.07 36.79 -15.10
C PRO A 230 36.43 36.81 -14.40
N THR A 231 37.48 36.68 -15.22
CA THR A 231 38.86 36.74 -14.75
C THR A 231 39.10 38.16 -14.25
N THR A 232 38.99 38.34 -12.94
CA THR A 232 39.30 39.59 -12.24
C THR A 232 40.78 39.89 -12.45
N THR A 233 41.09 40.60 -13.52
CA THR A 233 42.43 41.05 -13.85
C THR A 233 42.77 42.18 -12.89
N ALA A 234 43.36 41.84 -11.75
CA ALA A 234 43.90 42.80 -10.81
C ALA A 234 45.10 43.51 -11.45
N GLN A 235 44.88 44.72 -11.97
CA GLN A 235 45.95 45.67 -12.26
C GLN A 235 46.54 46.15 -10.92
N ARG A 236 47.72 45.63 -10.57
CA ARG A 236 48.62 46.27 -9.59
C ARG A 236 49.28 47.46 -10.28
N HIS A 237 48.90 48.66 -9.84
CA HIS A 237 49.68 49.86 -10.08
C HIS A 237 50.84 49.89 -9.07
N ASP A 238 52.06 49.66 -9.55
CA ASP A 238 53.27 50.08 -8.85
C ASP A 238 53.36 51.62 -8.96
N THR A 239 53.57 52.29 -7.83
CA THR A 239 54.07 53.67 -7.82
C THR A 239 55.24 53.75 -6.86
N VAL A 240 56.29 54.37 -7.38
CA VAL A 240 57.62 54.65 -6.82
C VAL A 240 57.54 55.52 -5.57
#